data_AF-A0A2I8VKY5-F1
#
_entry.id   AF-A0A2I8VKY5-F1
#
_cell.length_a   1.000
_cell.length_b   1.000
_cell.length_c   1.000
_cell.angle_alpha   90.00
_cell.angle_beta   90.00
_cell.angle_gamma   90.00
#
_symmetry.space_group_name_H-M   'P 1'
#
loop_
_entity.id
_entity.type
_entity.pdbx_description
1 polymer ?
#
loop_
_entity_poly.entity_id
_entity_poly.type
_entity_poly.pdbx_seq_one_letter_code
_entity_poly.pdbx_strand_id
1 'polypeptide(L)'
;MVLGLLLVTMPLLHILSTLVAALSMVGLVVAHAVRNPGRRTLVGGGLVAAGFWLYFGTYYQLAATVMQLAYVDRITAFPGLFLAWVIILVVGVAWAWTTSSRARALAVVVPLLVFYAVTVVNVFIAVYPGTPQTPLLVLVPVLSLALPLLVGALGMGLLSPQRPAGALVVGLLAGPLALLGFSLTAALTPEYVGTAIRGQTFGHLPLAILVGLVVARLLARGVDTGSVSLPGSRSVVRTLVVLVVLVATVGSLPFAYINLDTGSYPSTTFDSEFRGVAFASERTEGPWTTDHSLSRSGIHYFRSETGVSATASWVSGGASPTCPVLSQESWTTTGAHLFPFAPTPSPRSDTRSGSGVGRSCT
;
A
#
# COMPACT_ATOMS: atom_id res chain seq x y z
N MET A 1 16.17 19.02 15.89
CA MET A 1 16.15 19.75 14.61
C MET A 1 15.72 18.86 13.44
N VAL A 2 16.41 17.74 13.17
CA VAL A 2 16.07 16.82 12.05
C VAL A 2 14.65 16.26 12.12
N LEU A 3 14.19 15.77 13.29
CA LEU A 3 12.83 15.27 13.45
C LEU A 3 11.77 16.35 13.19
N GLY A 4 12.01 17.58 13.67
CA GLY A 4 11.10 18.72 13.43
C GLY A 4 11.02 19.06 11.95
N LEU A 5 12.15 19.06 11.24
CA LEU A 5 12.19 19.27 9.79
C LEU A 5 11.39 18.19 9.05
N LEU A 6 11.57 16.91 9.39
CA LEU A 6 10.85 15.79 8.78
C LEU A 6 9.34 15.86 9.05
N LEU A 7 8.93 16.21 10.27
CA LEU A 7 7.51 16.35 10.61
C LEU A 7 6.86 17.51 9.84
N VAL A 8 7.60 18.57 9.53
CA VAL A 8 7.10 19.69 8.73
C VAL A 8 7.04 19.35 7.24
N THR A 9 8.05 18.69 6.68
CA THR A 9 8.11 18.44 5.23
C THR A 9 7.25 17.26 4.76
N MET A 10 6.99 16.28 5.62
CA MET A 10 6.24 15.07 5.25
C MET A 10 4.85 15.32 4.66
N PRO A 11 3.96 16.14 5.28
CA PRO A 11 2.64 16.40 4.71
C PRO A 11 2.69 17.01 3.31
N LEU A 12 3.64 17.93 3.10
CA LEU A 12 3.82 18.65 1.84
C LEU A 12 4.15 17.72 0.67
N LEU A 13 4.83 16.60 0.93
CA LEU A 13 5.33 15.70 -0.10
C LEU A 13 4.52 14.41 -0.24
N HIS A 14 3.96 13.88 0.86
CA HIS A 14 3.36 12.55 0.88
C HIS A 14 2.18 12.46 1.87
N ILE A 15 0.96 12.73 1.40
CA ILE A 15 -0.29 12.67 2.21
C ILE A 15 -0.44 11.31 2.91
N LEU A 16 -0.30 10.20 2.18
CA LEU A 16 -0.48 8.86 2.75
C LEU A 16 0.60 8.53 3.80
N SER A 17 1.86 8.84 3.51
CA SER A 17 2.98 8.63 4.44
C SER A 17 2.79 9.41 5.73
N THR A 18 2.26 10.63 5.61
CA THR A 18 2.00 11.51 6.74
C THR A 18 0.87 10.99 7.61
N LEU A 19 -0.20 10.47 7.01
CA LEU A 19 -1.27 9.81 7.73
C LEU A 19 -0.75 8.62 8.53
N VAL A 20 0.05 7.74 7.90
CA VAL A 20 0.65 6.60 8.60
C VAL A 20 1.58 7.07 9.72
N ALA A 21 2.39 8.10 9.48
CA ALA A 21 3.24 8.69 10.51
C ALA A 21 2.41 9.24 11.70
N ALA A 22 1.26 9.88 11.44
CA ALA A 22 0.37 10.38 12.48
C ALA A 22 -0.20 9.24 13.33
N LEU A 23 -0.67 8.16 12.67
CA LEU A 23 -1.15 6.96 13.35
C LEU A 23 -0.05 6.25 14.15
N SER A 24 1.15 6.11 13.58
CA SER A 24 2.31 5.53 14.27
C SER A 24 2.77 6.39 15.45
N MET A 25 2.66 7.72 15.36
CA MET A 25 2.94 8.63 16.47
C MET A 25 1.95 8.43 17.62
N VAL A 26 0.66 8.28 17.34
CA VAL A 26 -0.34 7.92 18.35
C VAL A 26 0.03 6.59 19.01
N GLY A 27 0.36 5.58 18.21
CA GLY A 27 0.80 4.28 18.73
C GLY A 27 2.04 4.40 19.63
N LEU A 28 3.02 5.21 19.25
CA LEU A 28 4.22 5.44 20.04
C LEU A 28 3.91 6.15 21.38
N VAL A 29 3.08 7.19 21.35
CA VAL A 29 2.66 7.93 22.55
C VAL A 29 1.93 7.00 23.52
N VAL A 30 1.00 6.18 23.02
CA VAL A 30 0.28 5.18 23.84
C VAL A 30 1.26 4.16 24.41
N ALA A 31 2.14 3.60 23.58
CA ALA A 31 3.13 2.62 24.02
C ALA A 31 4.07 3.19 25.10
N HIS A 32 4.43 4.47 24.99
CA HIS A 32 5.26 5.14 25.98
C HIS A 32 4.49 5.46 27.27
N ALA A 33 3.24 5.93 27.16
CA ALA A 33 2.36 6.25 28.28
C ALA A 33 2.02 5.04 29.14
N VAL A 34 1.79 3.87 28.53
CA VAL A 34 1.50 2.62 29.26
C VAL A 34 2.70 2.19 30.11
N ARG A 35 3.93 2.46 29.65
CA ARG A 35 5.15 2.08 30.40
C ARG A 35 5.51 3.09 31.48
N ASN A 36 5.31 4.37 31.20
CA ASN A 36 5.64 5.45 32.12
C ASN A 36 4.38 6.32 32.32
N PRO A 37 3.40 5.83 33.11
CA PRO A 37 2.17 6.53 33.36
C PRO A 37 2.46 7.76 34.22
N GLY A 38 2.79 8.86 33.56
CA GLY A 38 3.10 10.13 34.18
C GLY A 38 2.35 11.26 33.48
N ARG A 39 1.93 12.27 34.24
CA ARG A 39 1.24 13.45 33.68
C ARG A 39 2.05 14.13 32.59
N ARG A 40 3.38 14.21 32.77
CA ARG A 40 4.30 14.76 31.75
C ARG A 40 4.29 13.94 30.46
N THR A 41 4.22 12.62 30.56
CA THR A 41 4.16 11.70 29.41
C THR A 41 2.86 11.86 28.64
N LEU A 42 1.73 11.87 29.35
CA LEU A 42 0.41 12.01 28.75
C LEU A 42 0.21 13.38 28.12
N VAL A 43 0.56 14.45 28.84
CA VAL A 43 0.40 15.82 28.35
C VAL A 43 1.43 16.12 27.25
N GLY A 44 2.71 15.81 27.48
CA GLY A 44 3.76 16.07 26.48
C GLY A 44 3.57 15.25 25.20
N GLY A 45 3.35 13.94 25.33
CA GLY A 45 3.08 13.08 24.18
C GLY A 45 1.76 13.43 23.49
N GLY A 46 0.71 13.71 24.28
CA GLY A 46 -0.59 14.14 23.78
C GLY A 46 -0.52 15.45 23.01
N LEU A 47 0.22 16.46 23.50
CA LEU A 47 0.43 17.73 22.80
C LEU A 47 1.20 17.55 21.49
N VAL A 48 2.23 16.69 21.47
CA VAL A 48 2.98 16.40 20.24
C VAL A 48 2.08 15.70 19.21
N ALA A 49 1.33 14.68 19.63
CA ALA A 49 0.40 13.99 18.74
C ALA A 49 -0.72 14.93 18.25
N ALA A 50 -1.36 15.68 19.14
CA ALA A 50 -2.41 16.63 18.80
C ALA A 50 -1.89 17.74 17.88
N GLY A 51 -0.71 18.29 18.16
CA GLY A 51 -0.08 19.31 17.31
C GLY A 51 0.23 18.77 15.90
N PHE A 52 0.72 17.54 15.81
CA PHE A 52 0.97 16.90 14.50
C PHE A 52 -0.32 16.60 13.74
N TRP A 53 -1.36 16.11 14.43
CA TRP A 53 -2.68 15.88 13.84
C TRP A 53 -3.35 17.18 13.38
N LEU A 54 -3.22 18.26 14.15
CA LEU A 54 -3.71 19.58 13.79
C LEU A 54 -3.00 20.08 12.53
N TYR A 55 -1.66 20.01 12.50
CA TYR A 55 -0.87 20.39 11.34
C TYR A 55 -1.24 19.57 10.09
N PHE A 56 -1.33 18.25 10.21
CA PHE A 56 -1.77 17.36 9.14
C PHE A 56 -3.19 17.69 8.69
N GLY A 57 -4.15 17.87 9.61
CA GLY A 57 -5.53 18.17 9.30
C GLY A 57 -5.70 19.50 8.57
N THR A 58 -5.01 20.56 9.00
CA THR A 58 -5.01 21.86 8.32
C THR A 58 -4.44 21.72 6.91
N TYR A 59 -3.32 21.02 6.75
CA TYR A 59 -2.75 20.76 5.43
C TYR A 59 -3.70 19.93 4.55
N TYR A 60 -4.33 18.90 5.11
CA TYR A 60 -5.25 18.02 4.40
C TYR A 60 -6.47 18.78 3.88
N GLN A 61 -7.01 19.71 4.68
CA GLN A 61 -8.12 20.56 4.26
C GLN A 61 -7.71 21.56 3.16
N LEU A 62 -6.52 22.14 3.25
CA LEU A 62 -5.94 22.98 2.17
C LEU A 62 -5.72 22.17 0.89
N ALA A 63 -5.21 20.94 1.02
CA ALA A 63 -4.99 20.02 -0.08
C ALA A 63 -6.30 19.61 -0.77
N ALA A 64 -7.37 19.39 0.00
CA ALA A 64 -8.70 19.09 -0.54
C ALA A 64 -9.24 20.24 -1.40
N THR A 65 -9.17 21.45 -0.85
CA THR A 65 -9.89 22.61 -1.38
C THR A 65 -9.13 23.34 -2.48
N VAL A 66 -7.80 23.44 -2.35
CA VAL A 66 -6.96 24.24 -3.27
C VAL A 66 -6.29 23.36 -4.33
N MET A 67 -5.88 22.15 -3.96
CA MET A 67 -4.99 21.31 -4.78
C MET A 67 -5.67 20.06 -5.35
N GLN A 68 -6.92 19.76 -4.95
CA GLN A 68 -7.70 18.59 -5.39
C GLN A 68 -6.89 17.28 -5.39
N LEU A 69 -6.06 17.08 -4.36
CA LEU A 69 -5.21 15.91 -4.27
C LEU A 69 -6.04 14.64 -4.05
N ALA A 70 -5.67 13.57 -4.75
CA ALA A 70 -6.20 12.23 -4.48
C ALA A 70 -5.93 11.82 -3.02
N TYR A 71 -6.70 10.85 -2.49
CA TYR A 71 -6.64 10.32 -1.12
C TYR A 71 -7.28 11.20 -0.02
N VAL A 72 -7.73 12.41 -0.35
CA VAL A 72 -8.27 13.36 0.64
C VAL A 72 -9.72 13.03 1.06
N ASP A 73 -10.50 12.40 0.19
CA ASP A 73 -11.89 12.08 0.51
C ASP A 73 -12.08 10.73 1.21
N ARG A 74 -11.01 9.93 1.28
CA ARG A 74 -11.10 8.54 1.76
C ARG A 74 -11.37 8.45 3.25
N ILE A 75 -10.82 9.36 4.05
CA ILE A 75 -11.05 9.37 5.50
C ILE A 75 -12.38 10.07 5.82
N THR A 76 -12.67 11.17 5.11
CA THR A 76 -13.85 12.01 5.34
C THR A 76 -15.15 11.33 4.91
N ALA A 77 -15.09 10.36 3.99
CA ALA A 77 -16.24 9.53 3.63
C ALA A 77 -16.71 8.61 4.78
N PHE A 78 -15.80 8.14 5.65
CA PHE A 78 -16.13 7.22 6.76
C PHE A 78 -15.44 7.62 8.08
N PRO A 79 -15.73 8.82 8.63
CA PRO A 79 -14.97 9.36 9.76
C PRO A 79 -15.18 8.55 11.05
N GLY A 80 -16.39 8.01 11.27
CA GLY A 80 -16.70 7.17 12.42
C GLY A 80 -15.94 5.84 12.39
N LEU A 81 -15.82 5.21 11.23
CA LEU A 81 -15.06 3.98 11.06
C LEU A 81 -13.55 4.22 11.21
N PHE A 82 -13.06 5.32 10.64
CA PHE A 82 -11.66 5.71 10.82
C PHE A 82 -11.33 5.91 12.31
N LEU A 83 -12.18 6.64 13.04
CA LEU A 83 -12.03 6.84 14.47
C LEU A 83 -12.09 5.51 15.24
N ALA A 84 -12.97 4.57 14.86
CA ALA A 84 -13.01 3.23 15.45
C ALA A 84 -11.67 2.49 15.29
N TRP A 85 -11.02 2.58 14.13
CA TRP A 85 -9.68 1.99 13.93
C TRP A 85 -8.57 2.71 14.70
N VAL A 86 -8.68 4.03 14.91
CA VAL A 86 -7.78 4.77 15.83
C VAL A 86 -7.96 4.27 17.26
N ILE A 87 -9.20 4.03 17.71
CA ILE A 87 -9.48 3.46 19.03
C ILE A 87 -8.90 2.03 19.14
N ILE A 88 -9.11 1.19 18.12
CA ILE A 88 -8.53 -0.16 18.05
C ILE A 88 -7.00 -0.09 18.11
N LEU A 89 -6.38 0.87 17.43
CA LEU A 89 -4.94 1.11 17.51
C LEU A 89 -4.51 1.41 18.95
N VAL A 90 -5.15 2.37 19.61
CA VAL A 90 -4.82 2.77 20.99
C VAL A 90 -4.99 1.59 21.95
N VAL A 91 -6.14 0.92 21.91
CA VAL A 91 -6.44 -0.23 22.77
C VAL A 91 -5.50 -1.39 22.47
N GLY A 92 -5.26 -1.70 21.19
CA GLY A 92 -4.39 -2.79 20.76
C GLY A 92 -2.94 -2.60 21.18
N VAL A 93 -2.41 -1.38 21.08
CA VAL A 93 -1.07 -1.04 21.55
C VAL A 93 -0.96 -1.16 23.08
N ALA A 94 -1.97 -0.67 23.82
CA ALA A 94 -1.98 -0.81 25.28
C ALA A 94 -2.07 -2.28 25.71
N TRP A 95 -2.97 -3.04 25.07
CA TRP A 95 -3.19 -4.46 25.31
C TRP A 95 -1.96 -5.32 24.99
N ALA A 96 -1.16 -4.94 23.98
CA ALA A 96 0.06 -5.66 23.64
C ALA A 96 1.04 -5.74 24.82
N TRP A 97 1.00 -4.77 25.76
CA TRP A 97 1.90 -4.76 26.92
C TRP A 97 1.48 -5.66 28.06
N THR A 98 0.19 -5.99 28.17
CA THR A 98 -0.35 -6.79 29.28
C THR A 98 -0.58 -8.25 28.90
N THR A 99 -0.28 -8.62 27.65
CA THR A 99 -0.70 -9.89 27.05
C THR A 99 0.47 -10.84 26.78
N SER A 100 0.15 -12.14 26.76
CA SER A 100 1.09 -13.21 26.43
C SER A 100 1.76 -13.02 25.06
N SER A 101 2.99 -13.54 24.91
CA SER A 101 3.73 -13.48 23.64
C SER A 101 2.97 -14.12 22.47
N ARG A 102 2.23 -15.20 22.74
CA ARG A 102 1.41 -15.90 21.73
C ARG A 102 0.26 -15.04 21.25
N ALA A 103 -0.48 -14.41 22.15
CA ALA A 103 -1.61 -13.58 21.77
C ALA A 103 -1.17 -12.32 21.02
N ARG A 104 -0.02 -11.72 21.36
CA ARG A 104 0.60 -10.66 20.55
C ARG A 104 0.94 -11.10 19.12
N ALA A 105 1.54 -12.29 18.98
CA ALA A 105 1.85 -12.84 17.67
C ALA A 105 0.57 -13.10 16.85
N LEU A 106 -0.43 -13.75 17.46
CA LEU A 106 -1.70 -14.05 16.79
C LEU A 106 -2.45 -12.79 16.35
N ALA A 107 -2.40 -11.71 17.15
CA ALA A 107 -3.03 -10.44 16.81
C ALA A 107 -2.47 -9.80 15.52
N VAL A 108 -1.26 -10.15 15.09
CA VAL A 108 -0.65 -9.68 13.84
C VAL A 108 -0.72 -10.75 12.74
N VAL A 109 -0.46 -12.02 13.10
CA VAL A 109 -0.48 -13.14 12.15
C VAL A 109 -1.87 -13.35 11.56
N VAL A 110 -2.94 -13.31 12.35
CA VAL A 110 -4.30 -13.57 11.87
C VAL A 110 -4.73 -12.55 10.81
N PRO A 111 -4.65 -11.23 11.05
CA PRO A 111 -4.98 -10.25 10.01
C PRO A 111 -4.12 -10.39 8.74
N LEU A 112 -2.82 -10.66 8.88
CA LEU A 112 -1.94 -10.86 7.72
C LEU A 112 -2.34 -12.11 6.92
N LEU A 113 -2.64 -13.23 7.59
CA LEU A 113 -3.10 -14.44 6.93
C LEU A 113 -4.42 -14.21 6.19
N VAL A 114 -5.37 -13.49 6.81
CA VAL A 114 -6.62 -13.12 6.15
C VAL A 114 -6.35 -12.27 4.91
N PHE A 115 -5.46 -11.27 5.01
CA PHE A 115 -5.09 -10.42 3.88
C PHE A 115 -4.49 -11.22 2.72
N TYR A 116 -3.53 -12.10 2.98
CA TYR A 116 -2.93 -12.96 1.95
C TYR A 116 -3.91 -14.01 1.42
N ALA A 117 -4.79 -14.56 2.27
CA ALA A 117 -5.83 -15.49 1.85
C ALA A 117 -6.81 -14.81 0.88
N VAL A 118 -7.21 -13.57 1.16
CA VAL A 118 -8.04 -12.78 0.24
C VAL A 118 -7.32 -12.60 -1.11
N THR A 119 -6.03 -12.31 -1.12
CA THR A 119 -5.25 -12.18 -2.37
C THR A 119 -5.21 -13.49 -3.17
N VAL A 120 -5.09 -14.63 -2.49
CA VAL A 120 -5.14 -15.97 -3.11
C VAL A 120 -6.54 -16.25 -3.68
N VAL A 121 -7.60 -15.97 -2.92
CA VAL A 121 -8.99 -16.12 -3.39
C VAL A 121 -9.24 -15.21 -4.60
N ASN A 122 -8.67 -13.99 -4.60
CA ASN A 122 -8.79 -13.02 -5.68
C ASN A 122 -8.18 -13.48 -7.01
N VAL A 123 -7.36 -14.54 -7.01
CA VAL A 123 -6.87 -15.19 -8.25
C VAL A 123 -8.02 -15.93 -8.95
N PHE A 124 -8.94 -16.51 -8.20
CA PHE A 124 -10.01 -17.37 -8.72
C PHE A 124 -11.31 -16.62 -8.97
N ILE A 125 -11.62 -15.66 -8.10
CA ILE A 125 -12.86 -14.87 -8.13
C ILE A 125 -12.50 -13.45 -7.74
N ALA A 126 -12.91 -12.44 -8.52
CA ALA A 126 -12.68 -11.05 -8.15
C ALA A 126 -13.42 -10.75 -6.83
N VAL A 127 -12.67 -10.65 -5.73
CA VAL A 127 -13.21 -10.44 -4.38
C VAL A 127 -13.76 -9.03 -4.23
N TYR A 128 -13.14 -8.07 -4.93
CA TYR A 128 -13.54 -6.67 -4.88
C TYR A 128 -14.24 -6.29 -6.20
N PRO A 129 -15.53 -5.91 -6.15
CA PRO A 129 -16.26 -5.45 -7.33
C PRO A 129 -15.52 -4.31 -8.04
N GLY A 130 -15.37 -4.40 -9.36
CA GLY A 130 -14.69 -3.38 -10.16
C GLY A 130 -13.16 -3.43 -10.10
N THR A 131 -12.55 -4.48 -9.54
CA THR A 131 -11.10 -4.74 -9.62
C THR A 131 -10.81 -6.01 -10.43
N PRO A 132 -9.63 -6.12 -11.08
CA PRO A 132 -9.23 -7.36 -11.72
C PRO A 132 -8.91 -8.47 -10.69
N GLN A 133 -8.97 -9.71 -11.16
CA GLN A 133 -8.38 -10.83 -10.45
C GLN A 133 -6.86 -10.65 -10.30
N THR A 134 -6.28 -11.21 -9.24
CA THR A 134 -4.84 -11.16 -9.02
C THR A 134 -4.13 -11.99 -10.10
N PRO A 135 -3.22 -11.42 -10.91
CA PRO A 135 -2.47 -12.19 -11.89
C PRO A 135 -1.61 -13.26 -11.22
N LEU A 136 -1.55 -14.47 -11.78
CA LEU A 136 -0.72 -15.57 -11.25
C LEU A 136 0.76 -15.17 -11.11
N LEU A 137 1.26 -14.33 -12.03
CA LEU A 137 2.62 -13.80 -11.98
C LEU A 137 2.87 -12.93 -10.74
N VAL A 138 1.86 -12.22 -10.24
CA VAL A 138 1.93 -11.40 -9.02
C VAL A 138 1.82 -12.27 -7.77
N LEU A 139 1.10 -13.39 -7.84
CA LEU A 139 0.87 -14.28 -6.71
C LEU A 139 2.18 -14.85 -6.13
N VAL A 140 3.12 -15.26 -6.99
CA VAL A 140 4.38 -15.88 -6.53
C VAL A 140 5.23 -14.90 -5.70
N PRO A 141 5.53 -13.67 -6.16
CA PRO A 141 6.19 -12.66 -5.33
C PRO A 141 5.40 -12.29 -4.06
N VAL A 142 4.07 -12.21 -4.13
CA VAL A 142 3.20 -11.92 -2.97
C VAL A 142 3.32 -13.00 -1.90
N LEU A 143 3.23 -14.27 -2.28
CA LEU A 143 3.39 -15.39 -1.35
C LEU A 143 4.83 -15.49 -0.83
N SER A 144 5.81 -15.16 -1.66
CA SER A 144 7.21 -15.06 -1.24
C SER A 144 7.41 -13.96 -0.19
N LEU A 145 6.69 -12.84 -0.30
CA LEU A 145 6.68 -11.77 0.71
C LEU A 145 5.89 -12.18 1.97
N ALA A 146 4.82 -12.95 1.83
CA ALA A 146 4.00 -13.38 2.96
C ALA A 146 4.81 -14.14 4.00
N LEU A 147 5.73 -15.00 3.56
CA LEU A 147 6.53 -15.81 4.47
C LEU A 147 7.39 -14.99 5.46
N PRO A 148 8.30 -14.09 5.02
CA PRO A 148 9.06 -13.26 5.94
C PRO A 148 8.14 -12.37 6.79
N LEU A 149 7.05 -11.83 6.26
CA LEU A 149 6.13 -11.02 7.07
C LEU A 149 5.43 -11.83 8.17
N LEU A 150 5.02 -13.07 7.89
CA LEU A 150 4.45 -13.99 8.89
C LEU A 150 5.48 -14.39 9.96
N VAL A 151 6.73 -14.64 9.55
CA VAL A 151 7.84 -14.88 10.49
C VAL A 151 8.08 -13.66 11.38
N GLY A 152 8.07 -12.45 10.80
CA GLY A 152 8.15 -11.20 11.55
C GLY A 152 6.99 -11.02 12.53
N ALA A 153 5.77 -11.33 12.11
CA ALA A 153 4.59 -11.27 12.96
C ALA A 153 4.67 -12.25 14.15
N LEU A 154 5.20 -13.46 13.96
CA LEU A 154 5.53 -14.38 15.06
C LEU A 154 6.60 -13.80 16.00
N GLY A 155 7.53 -13.02 15.44
CA GLY A 155 8.55 -12.26 16.16
C GLY A 155 8.00 -11.24 17.16
N MET A 156 6.75 -10.80 17.04
CA MET A 156 6.10 -9.90 18.01
C MET A 156 6.13 -10.44 19.44
N GLY A 157 6.04 -11.77 19.59
CA GLY A 157 6.12 -12.42 20.89
C GLY A 157 7.51 -12.33 21.55
N LEU A 158 8.55 -12.00 20.77
CA LEU A 158 9.93 -11.85 21.26
C LEU A 158 10.21 -10.44 21.80
N LEU A 159 9.36 -9.46 21.49
CA LEU A 159 9.54 -8.10 21.99
C LEU A 159 9.42 -8.08 23.52
N SER A 160 10.43 -7.51 24.17
CA SER A 160 10.44 -7.33 25.62
C SER A 160 9.64 -6.08 26.01
N PRO A 161 8.64 -6.22 26.91
CA PRO A 161 7.90 -5.10 27.51
C PRO A 161 8.73 -4.09 28.28
N GLN A 162 10.02 -4.34 28.49
CA GLN A 162 10.91 -3.49 29.27
C GLN A 162 11.87 -2.65 28.39
N ARG A 163 12.13 -3.04 27.13
CA ARG A 163 13.07 -2.31 26.25
C ARG A 163 12.41 -1.24 25.36
N PRO A 164 12.94 0.00 25.27
CA PRO A 164 12.34 1.08 24.48
C PRO A 164 12.18 0.74 23.00
N ALA A 165 13.10 -0.05 22.43
CA ALA A 165 13.02 -0.55 21.06
C ALA A 165 11.71 -1.31 20.75
N GLY A 166 11.15 -2.04 21.73
CA GLY A 166 9.88 -2.74 21.55
C GLY A 166 8.71 -1.79 21.34
N ALA A 167 8.70 -0.65 22.06
CA ALA A 167 7.65 0.35 21.92
C ALA A 167 7.68 1.06 20.56
N LEU A 168 8.90 1.31 20.05
CA LEU A 168 9.09 1.85 18.71
C LEU A 168 8.55 0.90 17.63
N VAL A 169 8.91 -0.39 17.69
CA VAL A 169 8.44 -1.37 16.70
C VAL A 169 6.92 -1.54 16.75
N VAL A 170 6.34 -1.63 17.95
CA VAL A 170 4.87 -1.73 18.11
C VAL A 170 4.17 -0.48 17.56
N GLY A 171 4.65 0.73 17.89
CA GLY A 171 4.06 1.98 17.38
C GLY A 171 4.18 2.12 15.86
N LEU A 172 5.35 1.78 15.30
CA LEU A 172 5.58 1.80 13.86
C LEU A 172 4.70 0.79 13.11
N LEU A 173 4.43 -0.37 13.71
CA LEU A 173 3.56 -1.39 13.12
C LEU A 173 2.06 -1.05 13.25
N ALA A 174 1.66 -0.43 14.36
CA ALA A 174 0.25 -0.18 14.65
C ALA A 174 -0.41 0.79 13.66
N GLY A 175 0.32 1.82 13.23
CA GLY A 175 -0.15 2.80 12.24
C GLY A 175 -0.59 2.17 10.90
N PRO A 176 0.30 1.46 10.17
CA PRO A 176 -0.08 0.80 8.93
C PRO A 176 -1.14 -0.28 9.12
N LEU A 177 -1.14 -1.03 10.23
CA LEU A 177 -2.20 -2.02 10.51
C LEU A 177 -3.57 -1.37 10.67
N ALA A 178 -3.67 -0.24 11.37
CA ALA A 178 -4.94 0.48 11.50
C ALA A 178 -5.42 1.03 10.16
N LEU A 179 -4.50 1.55 9.33
CA LEU A 179 -4.84 2.03 7.99
C LEU A 179 -5.30 0.89 7.07
N LEU A 180 -4.64 -0.26 7.13
CA LEU A 180 -5.03 -1.47 6.41
C LEU A 180 -6.42 -1.93 6.84
N GLY A 181 -6.64 -2.05 8.14
CA GLY A 181 -7.93 -2.43 8.70
C GLY A 181 -9.05 -1.49 8.29
N PHE A 182 -8.83 -0.17 8.40
CA PHE A 182 -9.76 0.84 7.93
C PHE A 182 -10.06 0.67 6.44
N SER A 183 -9.04 0.56 5.61
CA SER A 183 -9.21 0.45 4.16
C SER A 183 -10.00 -0.79 3.76
N LEU A 184 -9.75 -1.93 4.40
CA LEU A 184 -10.43 -3.19 4.10
C LEU A 184 -11.86 -3.25 4.63
N THR A 185 -12.22 -2.40 5.60
CA THR A 185 -13.57 -2.39 6.20
C THR A 185 -14.43 -1.21 5.75
N ALA A 186 -13.84 -0.16 5.16
CA ALA A 186 -14.55 1.02 4.71
C ALA A 186 -15.44 0.73 3.49
N ALA A 187 -14.82 0.30 2.38
CA ALA A 187 -15.54 -0.14 1.20
C ALA A 187 -14.65 -1.02 0.33
N LEU A 188 -15.25 -1.98 -0.37
CA LEU A 188 -14.56 -2.87 -1.31
C LEU A 188 -14.40 -2.21 -2.70
N THR A 189 -13.97 -0.95 -2.74
CA THR A 189 -13.76 -0.19 -3.99
C THR A 189 -12.28 -0.13 -4.38
N PRO A 190 -11.96 0.11 -5.67
CA PRO A 190 -10.57 0.23 -6.13
C PRO A 190 -9.74 1.27 -5.34
N GLU A 191 -10.36 2.34 -4.87
CA GLU A 191 -9.69 3.39 -4.09
C GLU A 191 -9.20 2.84 -2.74
N TYR A 192 -10.07 2.17 -1.97
CA TYR A 192 -9.70 1.63 -0.67
C TYR A 192 -8.75 0.44 -0.80
N VAL A 193 -8.93 -0.43 -1.80
CA VAL A 193 -7.96 -1.50 -2.11
C VAL A 193 -6.60 -0.91 -2.43
N GLY A 194 -6.52 0.13 -3.27
CA GLY A 194 -5.28 0.84 -3.55
C GLY A 194 -4.66 1.50 -2.30
N THR A 195 -5.48 1.97 -1.35
CA THR A 195 -4.98 2.46 -0.05
C THR A 195 -4.35 1.34 0.75
N ALA A 196 -5.01 0.18 0.84
CA ALA A 196 -4.51 -0.97 1.57
C ALA A 196 -3.19 -1.48 0.98
N ILE A 197 -3.14 -1.67 -0.34
CA ILE A 197 -1.94 -2.12 -1.06
C ILE A 197 -0.74 -1.18 -0.82
N ARG A 198 -0.96 0.14 -0.82
CA ARG A 198 0.09 1.11 -0.52
C ARG A 198 0.42 1.14 0.98
N GLY A 199 -0.59 1.05 1.83
CA GLY A 199 -0.48 1.08 3.29
C GLY A 199 0.39 -0.04 3.87
N GLN A 200 0.35 -1.25 3.31
CA GLN A 200 1.19 -2.36 3.79
C GLN A 200 2.69 -2.09 3.65
N THR A 201 3.12 -1.26 2.69
CA THR A 201 4.55 -0.99 2.48
C THR A 201 5.21 -0.33 3.70
N PHE A 202 4.45 0.48 4.44
CA PHE A 202 4.91 1.08 5.71
C PHE A 202 5.07 0.04 6.83
N GLY A 203 4.41 -1.11 6.73
CA GLY A 203 4.57 -2.24 7.64
C GLY A 203 5.84 -3.07 7.38
N HIS A 204 6.47 -2.96 6.20
CA HIS A 204 7.62 -3.78 5.84
C HIS A 204 8.82 -3.55 6.77
N LEU A 205 9.14 -2.30 7.10
CA LEU A 205 10.27 -1.98 7.98
C LEU A 205 10.12 -2.56 9.40
N PRO A 206 9.03 -2.28 10.15
CA PRO A 206 8.88 -2.86 11.49
C PRO A 206 8.81 -4.40 11.45
N LEU A 207 8.21 -5.00 10.42
CA LEU A 207 8.21 -6.46 10.26
C LEU A 207 9.60 -7.00 9.94
N ALA A 208 10.40 -6.33 9.11
CA ALA A 208 11.78 -6.73 8.81
C ALA A 208 12.68 -6.70 10.07
N ILE A 209 12.50 -5.71 10.95
CA ILE A 209 13.18 -5.67 12.26
C ILE A 209 12.83 -6.92 13.08
N LEU A 210 11.56 -7.32 13.08
CA LEU A 210 11.11 -8.52 13.79
C LEU A 210 11.62 -9.82 13.15
N VAL A 211 11.68 -9.89 11.82
CA VAL A 211 12.32 -11.01 11.10
C VAL A 211 13.78 -11.13 11.51
N GLY A 212 14.53 -10.02 11.51
CA GLY A 212 15.91 -9.99 11.97
C GLY A 212 16.07 -10.49 13.40
N LEU A 213 15.15 -10.10 14.30
CA LEU A 213 15.15 -10.59 15.69
C LEU A 213 14.89 -12.10 15.79
N VAL A 214 13.97 -12.64 14.98
CA VAL A 214 13.70 -14.08 14.92
C VAL A 214 14.93 -14.83 14.41
N VAL A 215 15.51 -14.39 13.29
CA VAL A 215 16.70 -14.99 12.69
C VAL A 215 17.88 -14.96 13.66
N ALA A 216 18.16 -13.80 14.27
CA ALA A 216 19.23 -13.67 15.27
C ALA A 216 19.03 -14.62 16.46
N ARG A 217 17.80 -14.77 16.95
CA ARG A 217 17.49 -15.71 18.04
C ARG A 217 17.65 -17.17 17.64
N LEU A 218 17.32 -17.53 16.39
CA LEU A 218 17.52 -18.88 15.86
C LEU A 218 19.01 -19.23 15.75
N LEU A 219 19.82 -18.27 15.27
CA LEU A 219 21.26 -18.43 15.11
C LEU A 219 21.99 -18.46 16.45
N ALA A 220 21.69 -17.54 17.38
CA ALA A 220 22.35 -17.47 18.69
C ALA A 220 22.19 -18.75 19.51
N ARG A 221 21.00 -19.37 19.47
CA ARG A 221 20.72 -20.65 20.16
C ARG A 221 21.46 -21.85 19.56
N GLY A 222 22.12 -21.70 18.41
CA GLY A 222 22.96 -22.73 17.79
C GLY A 222 24.43 -22.64 18.19
N VAL A 223 24.86 -21.50 18.75
CA VAL A 223 26.28 -21.22 19.07
C VAL A 223 26.65 -21.68 20.50
N ASP A 224 25.70 -21.74 21.42
CA ASP A 224 25.94 -22.14 22.83
C ASP A 224 26.31 -23.63 23.02
N THR A 225 26.28 -24.46 21.98
CA THR A 225 26.76 -25.85 22.03
C THR A 225 28.15 -25.96 21.43
N GLY A 226 29.16 -25.46 22.14
CA GLY A 226 30.58 -25.48 21.78
C GLY A 226 31.26 -26.85 21.84
N SER A 227 30.56 -27.95 21.57
CA SER A 227 31.16 -29.28 21.41
C SER A 227 31.13 -29.67 19.94
N VAL A 228 32.30 -29.99 19.38
CA VAL A 228 32.49 -30.56 18.04
C VAL A 228 31.72 -31.88 17.94
N SER A 229 30.43 -31.79 17.66
CA SER A 229 29.53 -32.91 17.47
C SER A 229 28.67 -32.56 16.26
N LEU A 230 28.48 -33.53 15.37
CA LEU A 230 27.73 -33.39 14.13
C LEU A 230 26.44 -32.58 14.36
N PRO A 231 26.09 -31.64 13.46
CA PRO A 231 24.90 -30.81 13.64
C PRO A 231 23.68 -31.71 13.83
N GLY A 232 23.15 -31.73 15.06
CA GLY A 232 21.91 -32.46 15.33
C GLY A 232 20.78 -31.93 14.44
N SER A 233 19.80 -32.78 14.12
CA SER A 233 18.66 -32.45 13.24
C SER A 233 18.04 -31.06 13.51
N ARG A 234 18.00 -30.62 14.78
CA ARG A 234 17.51 -29.28 15.17
C ARG A 234 18.34 -28.11 14.66
N SER A 235 19.66 -28.25 14.50
CA SER A 235 20.53 -27.21 13.93
C SER A 235 20.29 -27.08 12.43
N VAL A 236 20.20 -28.22 11.73
CA VAL A 236 19.88 -28.28 10.29
C VAL A 236 18.54 -27.61 9.99
N VAL A 237 17.49 -27.94 10.77
CA VAL A 237 16.16 -27.33 10.61
C VAL A 237 16.22 -25.81 10.80
N ARG A 238 16.97 -25.29 11.78
CA ARG A 238 17.09 -23.83 12.00
C ARG A 238 17.77 -23.15 10.82
N THR A 239 18.89 -23.69 10.34
CA THR A 239 19.60 -23.17 9.18
C THR A 239 18.71 -23.18 7.94
N LEU A 240 17.96 -24.26 7.73
CA LEU A 240 17.01 -24.37 6.63
C LEU A 240 15.90 -23.32 6.75
N VAL A 241 15.33 -23.08 7.93
CA VAL A 241 14.33 -22.03 8.14
C VAL A 241 14.91 -20.65 7.81
N VAL A 242 16.13 -20.34 8.24
CA VAL A 242 16.79 -19.06 7.91
C VAL A 242 17.00 -18.94 6.40
N LEU A 243 17.50 -20.00 5.75
CA LEU A 243 17.71 -20.02 4.31
C LEU A 243 16.39 -19.79 3.55
N VAL A 244 15.31 -20.46 3.97
CA VAL A 244 13.99 -20.29 3.36
C VAL A 244 13.50 -18.86 3.51
N VAL A 245 13.67 -18.21 4.67
CA VAL A 245 13.30 -16.80 4.87
C VAL A 245 14.11 -15.87 3.96
N LEU A 246 15.42 -16.11 3.80
CA LEU A 246 16.27 -15.33 2.91
C LEU A 246 15.87 -15.50 1.44
N VAL A 247 15.66 -16.75 1.00
CA VAL A 247 15.21 -17.07 -0.36
C VAL A 247 13.84 -16.42 -0.63
N ALA A 248 12.91 -16.50 0.32
CA ALA A 248 11.60 -15.85 0.19
C ALA A 248 11.70 -14.32 0.11
N THR A 249 12.61 -13.72 0.88
CA THR A 249 12.90 -12.28 0.80
C THR A 249 13.44 -11.90 -0.59
N VAL A 250 14.40 -12.65 -1.12
CA VAL A 250 14.93 -12.44 -2.49
C VAL A 250 13.84 -12.67 -3.55
N GLY A 251 13.03 -13.72 -3.39
CA GLY A 251 11.90 -14.03 -4.27
C GLY A 251 10.80 -12.97 -4.27
N SER A 252 10.73 -12.14 -3.21
CA SER A 252 9.82 -11.00 -3.16
C SER A 252 10.33 -9.76 -3.91
N LEU A 253 11.59 -9.71 -4.36
CA LEU A 253 12.13 -8.52 -5.04
C LEU A 253 11.33 -8.04 -6.26
N PRO A 254 10.80 -8.92 -7.14
CA PRO A 254 9.97 -8.47 -8.27
C PRO A 254 8.75 -7.65 -7.84
N PHE A 255 8.21 -7.90 -6.63
CA PHE A 255 7.10 -7.14 -6.05
C PHE A 255 7.39 -5.63 -5.97
N ALA A 256 8.66 -5.22 -5.89
CA ALA A 256 9.07 -3.82 -5.85
C ALA A 256 9.02 -3.12 -7.22
N TYR A 257 8.97 -3.87 -8.32
CA TYR A 257 9.09 -3.33 -9.68
C TYR A 257 7.87 -3.58 -10.57
N ILE A 258 6.92 -4.41 -10.13
CA ILE A 258 5.68 -4.70 -10.88
C ILE A 258 4.48 -3.97 -10.25
N ASN A 259 3.58 -3.50 -11.10
CA ASN A 259 2.24 -3.08 -10.69
C ASN A 259 1.46 -4.32 -10.23
N LEU A 260 0.80 -4.23 -9.08
CA LEU A 260 0.21 -5.38 -8.39
C LEU A 260 -1.16 -5.77 -8.94
N ASP A 261 -1.83 -4.80 -9.55
CA ASP A 261 -3.09 -4.94 -10.27
C ASP A 261 -2.91 -5.56 -11.66
N THR A 262 -1.75 -5.38 -12.29
CA THR A 262 -1.54 -5.75 -13.70
C THR A 262 -0.39 -6.73 -13.93
N GLY A 263 0.53 -6.89 -12.98
CA GLY A 263 1.77 -7.64 -13.16
C GLY A 263 2.75 -7.01 -14.17
N SER A 264 2.48 -5.79 -14.65
CA SER A 264 3.30 -5.08 -15.63
C SER A 264 4.21 -4.04 -14.97
N TYR A 265 5.29 -3.65 -15.65
CA TYR A 265 6.16 -2.59 -15.15
C TYR A 265 5.46 -1.22 -15.24
N PRO A 266 5.56 -0.36 -14.21
CA PRO A 266 5.04 1.00 -14.28
C PRO A 266 5.78 1.76 -15.37
N SER A 267 5.06 2.22 -16.40
CA SER A 267 5.65 3.12 -17.40
C SER A 267 5.82 4.50 -16.78
N THR A 268 7.02 5.05 -16.88
CA THR A 268 7.24 6.48 -16.73
C THR A 268 6.86 7.16 -18.04
N THR A 269 6.18 8.29 -18.00
CA THR A 269 5.83 9.03 -19.22
C THR A 269 7.10 9.42 -19.97
N PHE A 270 7.27 8.92 -21.19
CA PHE A 270 8.42 9.26 -22.03
C PHE A 270 8.29 10.68 -22.59
N ASP A 271 9.41 11.28 -22.99
CA ASP A 271 9.40 12.62 -23.60
C ASP A 271 8.54 12.68 -24.88
N SER A 272 8.53 11.61 -25.68
CA SER A 272 7.66 11.47 -26.86
C SER A 272 6.18 11.43 -26.49
N GLU A 273 5.82 10.69 -25.43
CA GLU A 273 4.47 10.61 -24.91
C GLU A 273 4.00 11.97 -24.37
N PHE A 274 4.86 12.66 -23.61
CA PHE A 274 4.56 14.00 -23.10
C PHE A 274 4.36 15.00 -24.23
N ARG A 275 5.21 14.98 -25.26
CA ARG A 275 5.04 15.79 -26.47
C ARG A 275 3.77 15.44 -27.26
N GLY A 276 3.40 14.16 -27.31
CA GLY A 276 2.14 13.71 -27.91
C GLY A 276 0.92 14.26 -27.18
N VAL A 277 0.97 14.27 -25.84
CA VAL A 277 -0.06 14.88 -24.99
C VAL A 277 -0.10 16.40 -25.17
N ALA A 278 1.05 17.06 -25.24
CA ALA A 278 1.13 18.50 -25.52
C ALA A 278 0.46 18.83 -26.86
N PHE A 279 0.81 18.08 -27.91
CA PHE A 279 0.21 18.22 -29.23
C PHE A 279 -1.31 18.01 -29.19
N ALA A 280 -1.79 16.92 -28.58
CA ALA A 280 -3.22 16.66 -28.47
C ALA A 280 -3.95 17.77 -27.69
N SER A 281 -3.34 18.29 -26.64
CA SER A 281 -3.89 19.37 -25.81
C SER A 281 -3.95 20.72 -26.54
N GLU A 282 -2.96 21.03 -27.38
CA GLU A 282 -2.90 22.30 -28.12
C GLU A 282 -3.69 22.29 -29.43
N ARG A 283 -3.86 21.11 -30.06
CA ARG A 283 -4.38 20.98 -31.41
C ARG A 283 -5.77 20.38 -31.51
N THR A 284 -6.30 19.83 -30.42
CA THR A 284 -7.66 19.29 -30.41
C THR A 284 -8.62 20.34 -29.89
N GLU A 285 -9.61 20.69 -30.70
CA GLU A 285 -10.72 21.53 -30.25
C GLU A 285 -11.70 20.67 -29.47
N GLY A 286 -11.72 20.83 -28.14
CA GLY A 286 -12.64 20.12 -27.25
C GLY A 286 -12.06 18.84 -26.62
N PRO A 287 -12.91 18.02 -26.00
CA PRO A 287 -12.46 16.88 -25.21
C PRO A 287 -11.90 15.76 -26.09
N TRP A 288 -10.86 15.10 -25.58
CA TRP A 288 -10.23 13.94 -26.21
C TRP A 288 -10.03 12.81 -25.21
N THR A 289 -9.81 11.59 -25.69
CA THR A 289 -9.69 10.40 -24.83
C THR A 289 -8.39 9.63 -25.07
N THR A 290 -7.87 9.00 -24.03
CA THR A 290 -6.65 8.19 -24.09
C THR A 290 -6.59 7.20 -22.91
N ASP A 291 -5.45 6.55 -22.69
CA ASP A 291 -5.20 5.68 -21.54
C ASP A 291 -4.98 6.48 -20.24
N HIS A 292 -4.87 5.79 -19.10
CA HIS A 292 -4.72 6.45 -17.79
C HIS A 292 -3.38 7.22 -17.64
N SER A 293 -2.31 6.78 -18.30
CA SER A 293 -1.00 7.42 -18.19
C SER A 293 -0.96 8.78 -18.88
N LEU A 294 -1.48 8.86 -20.11
CA LEU A 294 -1.47 10.09 -20.89
C LEU A 294 -2.55 11.07 -20.45
N SER A 295 -3.73 10.58 -20.05
CA SER A 295 -4.81 11.44 -19.53
C SER A 295 -4.38 12.20 -18.29
N ARG A 296 -3.61 11.58 -17.38
CA ARG A 296 -3.03 12.27 -16.22
C ARG A 296 -2.10 13.40 -16.63
N SER A 297 -1.29 13.20 -17.66
CA SER A 297 -0.42 14.26 -18.16
C SER A 297 -1.25 15.41 -18.77
N GLY A 298 -2.29 15.10 -19.55
CA GLY A 298 -3.21 16.08 -20.12
C GLY A 298 -3.89 16.92 -19.04
N ILE A 299 -4.48 16.27 -18.03
CA ILE A 299 -5.19 16.93 -16.93
C ILE A 299 -4.23 17.77 -16.08
N HIS A 300 -3.10 17.20 -15.64
CA HIS A 300 -2.26 17.84 -14.62
C HIS A 300 -1.28 18.88 -15.18
N TYR A 301 -0.75 18.69 -16.39
CA TYR A 301 0.23 19.62 -16.98
C TYR A 301 -0.40 20.62 -17.95
N PHE A 302 -1.41 20.18 -18.71
CA PHE A 302 -2.01 20.99 -19.78
C PHE A 302 -3.43 21.47 -19.45
N ARG A 303 -4.01 21.03 -18.32
CA ARG A 303 -5.39 21.32 -17.91
C ARG A 303 -6.42 20.97 -18.99
N SER A 304 -6.14 19.93 -19.77
CA SER A 304 -6.96 19.48 -20.87
C SER A 304 -8.22 18.76 -20.38
N GLU A 305 -9.32 18.91 -21.12
CA GLU A 305 -10.53 18.11 -20.93
C GLU A 305 -10.32 16.71 -21.52
N THR A 306 -9.61 15.85 -20.77
CA THR A 306 -9.24 14.51 -21.21
C THR A 306 -9.95 13.42 -20.42
N GLY A 307 -10.52 12.43 -21.12
CA GLY A 307 -11.19 11.27 -20.54
C GLY A 307 -10.46 9.95 -20.76
N VAL A 308 -10.85 8.92 -19.99
CA VAL A 308 -10.38 7.53 -20.19
C VAL A 308 -11.52 6.56 -20.51
N SER A 309 -12.74 6.89 -20.10
CA SER A 309 -13.93 6.03 -20.19
C SER A 309 -14.21 5.54 -21.63
N ALA A 310 -14.18 6.46 -22.59
CA ALA A 310 -14.44 6.15 -24.00
C ALA A 310 -13.36 5.25 -24.61
N THR A 311 -12.08 5.55 -24.35
CA THR A 311 -10.96 4.67 -24.75
C THR A 311 -11.06 3.31 -24.08
N ALA A 312 -11.37 3.25 -22.78
CA ALA A 312 -11.48 2.00 -22.05
C ALA A 312 -12.57 1.10 -22.63
N SER A 313 -13.74 1.68 -22.94
CA SER A 313 -14.84 0.98 -23.59
C SER A 313 -14.42 0.45 -24.95
N TRP A 314 -13.80 1.28 -25.79
CA TRP A 314 -13.36 0.90 -27.13
C TRP A 314 -12.33 -0.24 -27.14
N VAL A 315 -11.28 -0.13 -26.32
CA VAL A 315 -10.22 -1.15 -26.27
C VAL A 315 -10.73 -2.47 -25.68
N SER A 316 -11.77 -2.41 -24.85
CA SER A 316 -12.46 -3.59 -24.31
C SER A 316 -13.49 -4.21 -25.26
N GLY A 317 -13.51 -3.80 -26.54
CA GLY A 317 -14.41 -4.33 -27.58
C GLY A 317 -15.75 -3.60 -27.71
N GLY A 318 -15.90 -2.45 -27.05
CA GLY A 318 -17.04 -1.55 -27.20
C GLY A 318 -16.98 -0.70 -28.48
N ALA A 319 -17.90 0.27 -28.57
CA ALA A 319 -17.97 1.17 -29.71
C ALA A 319 -16.73 2.09 -29.80
N SER A 320 -16.38 2.51 -31.01
CA SER A 320 -15.31 3.50 -31.22
C SER A 320 -15.69 4.86 -30.60
N PRO A 321 -14.74 5.59 -29.98
CA PRO A 321 -15.02 6.89 -29.38
C PRO A 321 -15.51 7.90 -30.41
N THR A 322 -16.40 8.79 -30.00
CA THR A 322 -16.90 9.89 -30.84
C THR A 322 -16.02 11.15 -30.77
N CYS A 323 -15.03 11.16 -29.89
CA CYS A 323 -14.01 12.20 -29.77
C CYS A 323 -12.65 11.74 -30.33
N PRO A 324 -11.73 12.68 -30.59
CA PRO A 324 -10.35 12.36 -30.92
C PRO A 324 -9.69 11.46 -29.86
N VAL A 325 -8.93 10.48 -30.33
CA VAL A 325 -8.24 9.50 -29.49
C VAL A 325 -6.74 9.67 -29.66
N LEU A 326 -6.02 9.89 -28.56
CA LEU A 326 -4.56 9.78 -28.54
C LEU A 326 -4.17 8.33 -28.22
N SER A 327 -3.80 7.58 -29.25
CA SER A 327 -3.34 6.19 -29.13
C SER A 327 -1.82 6.08 -29.11
N GLN A 328 -1.31 5.00 -28.52
CA GLN A 328 0.12 4.68 -28.55
C GLN A 328 0.39 3.38 -29.28
N GLU A 329 1.58 3.23 -29.86
CA GLU A 329 2.02 1.96 -30.45
C GLU A 329 2.05 0.84 -29.41
N SER A 330 2.40 1.18 -28.16
CA SER A 330 2.40 0.27 -27.01
C SER A 330 1.05 -0.41 -26.77
N TRP A 331 -0.06 0.16 -27.24
CA TRP A 331 -1.39 -0.46 -27.12
C TRP A 331 -1.52 -1.75 -27.92
N THR A 332 -0.69 -1.93 -28.96
CA THR A 332 -0.68 -3.15 -29.77
C THR A 332 0.27 -4.22 -29.24
N THR A 333 1.26 -3.83 -28.42
CA THR A 333 2.28 -4.73 -27.89
C THR A 333 2.02 -5.08 -26.43
N THR A 334 2.00 -4.07 -25.56
CA THR A 334 1.78 -4.24 -24.11
C THR A 334 0.33 -3.95 -23.71
N GLY A 335 -0.46 -3.29 -24.54
CA GLY A 335 -1.85 -2.91 -24.25
C GLY A 335 -2.02 -1.50 -23.70
N ALA A 336 -3.25 -0.99 -23.78
CA ALA A 336 -3.59 0.32 -23.22
C ALA A 336 -3.68 0.23 -21.68
N HIS A 337 -3.01 1.14 -20.98
CA HIS A 337 -3.01 1.15 -19.50
C HIS A 337 -4.31 1.73 -18.95
N LEU A 338 -5.19 0.87 -18.43
CA LEU A 338 -6.53 1.25 -17.99
C LEU A 338 -6.76 0.85 -16.53
N PHE A 339 -6.25 1.63 -15.58
CA PHE A 339 -6.46 1.37 -14.15
C PHE A 339 -7.98 1.25 -13.83
N PRO A 340 -8.41 0.26 -13.03
CA PRO A 340 -7.61 -0.71 -12.26
C PRO A 340 -7.25 -2.00 -13.01
N PHE A 341 -7.51 -2.11 -14.31
CA PHE A 341 -7.33 -3.32 -15.09
C PHE A 341 -5.94 -3.42 -15.74
N ALA A 342 -5.53 -4.66 -16.02
CA ALA A 342 -4.32 -4.94 -16.77
C ALA A 342 -4.36 -4.34 -18.17
N PRO A 343 -3.19 -3.95 -18.74
CA PRO A 343 -3.10 -3.48 -20.10
C PRO A 343 -3.78 -4.45 -21.07
N THR A 344 -4.72 -3.93 -21.85
CA THR A 344 -5.48 -4.73 -22.83
C THR A 344 -4.97 -4.39 -24.23
N PRO A 345 -4.43 -5.36 -24.98
CA PRO A 345 -4.05 -5.15 -26.37
C PRO A 345 -5.26 -4.71 -27.18
N SER A 346 -5.14 -3.66 -28.00
CA SER A 346 -6.21 -3.30 -28.92
C SER A 346 -6.46 -4.46 -29.90
N PRO A 347 -7.72 -4.81 -30.23
CA PRO A 347 -7.98 -5.75 -31.32
C PRO A 347 -7.29 -5.24 -32.59
N ARG A 348 -6.58 -6.12 -33.31
CA ARG A 348 -6.18 -5.80 -34.69
C ARG A 348 -7.43 -5.38 -35.45
N SER A 349 -7.32 -4.28 -36.19
CA SER A 349 -8.41 -3.68 -36.95
C SER A 349 -8.98 -4.67 -37.98
N ASP A 350 -10.00 -5.44 -37.60
CA ASP A 350 -10.98 -5.95 -38.55
C ASP A 350 -12.05 -4.87 -38.71
N THR A 351 -11.95 -4.16 -39.84
CA THR A 351 -12.92 -3.18 -40.33
C THR A 351 -14.35 -3.74 -40.33
N ARG A 352 -15.17 -3.37 -39.33
CA ARG A 352 -16.62 -3.28 -39.48
C ARG A 352 -17.17 -2.05 -38.73
N SER A 353 -17.59 -1.06 -39.51
CA SER A 353 -18.32 0.10 -39.01
C SER A 353 -19.71 -0.32 -38.50
N GLY A 354 -19.96 -0.14 -37.21
CA GLY A 354 -21.31 -0.21 -36.63
C GLY A 354 -21.68 1.16 -36.08
N SER A 355 -22.63 1.82 -36.73
CA SER A 355 -23.22 3.09 -36.29
C SER A 355 -24.15 2.86 -35.10
N GLY A 356 -23.71 3.24 -33.90
CA GLY A 356 -24.53 3.28 -32.70
C GLY A 356 -24.44 4.65 -32.04
N VAL A 357 -25.55 5.38 -32.03
CA VAL A 357 -25.67 6.70 -31.39
C VAL A 357 -25.85 6.52 -29.87
N GLY A 358 -24.87 6.96 -29.07
CA GLY A 358 -24.91 6.97 -27.61
C GLY A 358 -23.92 8.00 -27.04
N ARG A 359 -24.34 8.80 -26.07
CA ARG A 359 -23.71 10.06 -25.64
C ARG A 359 -22.64 9.87 -24.55
N SER A 360 -21.48 10.50 -24.78
CA SER A 360 -20.64 11.32 -23.85
C SER A 360 -19.15 10.98 -23.96
N CYS A 361 -18.31 12.01 -24.04
CA CYS A 361 -16.84 11.93 -24.05
C CYS A 361 -16.23 12.07 -22.64
N THR A 362 -17.06 11.90 -21.62
CA THR A 362 -16.71 12.07 -20.19
C THR A 362 -16.85 10.76 -19.46
#